data_AF-A0A9W6YTM1-F1
#
_entry.id   AF-A0A9W6YTM1-F1
#
_cell.length_a   1.000
_cell.length_b   1.000
_cell.length_c   1.000
_cell.angle_alpha   90.00
_cell.angle_beta   90.00
_cell.angle_gamma   90.00
#
_symmetry.space_group_name_H-M   'P 1'
#
loop_
_entity.id
_entity.type
_entity.pdbx_description
1 polymer ?
#
loop_
_entity_poly.entity_id
_entity_poly.type
_entity_poly.pdbx_seq_one_letter_code
_entity_poly.pdbx_strand_id
1 'polypeptide(L)'
;MFLLIEITTSLVGHSDSNGSEDTGHLTVTFAYNFWENVNSRGPSLRFGTGHIYNNYYDNMNDCINIRKGAKALVENNVFAGSSAKGLYSVDGTGKAQASGNDFGKASNSIGSTTLSMKYKYSLKNAGDVASYVKSNAGAIL
;
A
#
# COMPACT_ATOMS: atom_id res chain seq x y z
N MET A 1 -27.96 9.56 -3.70
CA MET A 1 -27.25 8.29 -3.48
C MET A 1 -26.12 8.56 -2.51
N PHE A 2 -26.26 8.15 -1.25
CA PHE A 2 -25.20 8.27 -0.25
C PHE A 2 -24.26 7.06 -0.44
N LEU A 3 -23.04 7.30 -0.91
CA LEU A 3 -22.02 6.26 -0.99
C LEU A 3 -21.41 6.10 0.41
N LEU A 4 -21.61 4.94 1.04
CA LEU A 4 -20.92 4.61 2.30
C LEU A 4 -19.46 4.33 1.95
N ILE A 5 -18.55 5.24 2.32
CA ILE A 5 -17.11 5.06 2.17
C ILE A 5 -16.57 4.54 3.51
N GLU A 6 -15.86 3.42 3.51
CA GLU A 6 -15.16 2.98 4.72
C GLU A 6 -14.03 3.96 5.05
N ILE A 7 -14.02 4.47 6.28
CA ILE A 7 -13.11 5.58 6.65
C ILE A 7 -11.66 5.09 6.85
N THR A 8 -11.45 3.88 7.38
CA THR A 8 -10.12 3.30 7.65
C THR A 8 -10.09 1.81 7.35
N THR A 9 -9.10 1.34 6.56
CA THR A 9 -9.10 -0.05 6.06
C THR A 9 -8.06 -0.95 6.74
N SER A 10 -6.75 -0.64 6.68
CA SER A 10 -5.70 -1.55 7.17
C SER A 10 -4.57 -0.83 7.91
N LEU A 11 -4.35 -1.21 9.18
CA LEU A 11 -3.31 -0.63 10.04
C LEU A 11 -2.29 -1.69 10.48
N VAL A 12 -1.01 -1.42 10.27
CA VAL A 12 0.11 -2.25 10.77
C VAL A 12 0.97 -1.41 11.72
N GLY A 13 1.03 -1.84 12.99
CA GLY A 13 1.62 -1.08 14.09
C GLY A 13 0.63 -0.06 14.66
N HIS A 14 0.05 -0.36 15.81
CA HIS A 14 -1.15 0.34 16.31
C HIS A 14 -0.84 1.70 16.95
N SER A 15 0.31 1.83 17.62
CA SER A 15 0.68 3.02 18.39
C SER A 15 2.04 3.57 17.95
N ASP A 16 2.16 4.89 17.94
CA ASP A 16 3.41 5.59 17.71
C ASP A 16 4.46 5.34 18.82
N SER A 17 4.04 4.83 19.98
CA SER A 17 4.88 4.54 21.15
C SER A 17 5.27 3.07 21.28
N ASN A 18 4.84 2.19 20.36
CA ASN A 18 5.06 0.74 20.43
C ASN A 18 6.38 0.28 19.80
N GLY A 19 7.29 1.21 19.52
CA GLY A 19 8.50 0.92 18.77
C GLY A 19 9.40 -0.13 19.43
N SER A 20 9.34 -0.27 20.75
CA SER A 20 10.05 -1.31 21.52
C SER A 20 9.67 -2.73 21.13
N GLU A 21 8.39 -2.98 20.83
CA GLU A 21 7.92 -4.32 20.46
C GLU A 21 7.75 -4.50 18.94
N ASP A 22 7.46 -3.44 18.19
CA ASP A 22 7.11 -3.58 16.77
C ASP A 22 8.35 -3.58 15.85
N THR A 23 9.42 -2.89 16.25
CA THR A 23 10.62 -2.71 15.41
C THR A 23 11.33 -4.04 15.19
N GLY A 24 11.55 -4.40 13.93
CA GLY A 24 12.21 -5.65 13.56
C GLY A 24 11.30 -6.88 13.53
N HIS A 25 10.02 -6.73 13.91
CA HIS A 25 9.06 -7.84 13.97
C HIS A 25 8.02 -7.78 12.86
N LEU A 26 7.44 -6.60 12.61
CA LEU A 26 6.34 -6.46 11.64
C LEU A 26 6.87 -6.56 10.21
N THR A 27 6.70 -7.73 9.59
CA THR A 27 6.97 -7.96 8.16
C THR A 27 5.69 -8.42 7.49
N VAL A 28 5.11 -7.55 6.64
CA VAL A 28 3.78 -7.80 6.04
C VAL A 28 3.85 -7.65 4.53
N THR A 29 3.12 -8.51 3.82
CA THR A 29 2.99 -8.47 2.37
C THR A 29 1.53 -8.22 1.99
N PHE A 30 1.27 -7.18 1.20
CA PHE A 30 -0.02 -6.90 0.56
C PHE A 30 0.12 -7.17 -0.92
N ALA A 31 -0.60 -8.16 -1.42
CA ALA A 31 -0.48 -8.63 -2.78
C ALA A 31 -1.86 -8.91 -3.38
N TYR A 32 -2.08 -8.44 -4.61
CA TYR A 32 -3.31 -8.71 -5.36
C TYR A 32 -4.60 -8.27 -4.65
N ASN A 33 -4.52 -7.27 -3.76
CA ASN A 33 -5.69 -6.73 -3.08
C ASN A 33 -6.42 -5.71 -3.97
N PHE A 34 -7.75 -5.70 -3.88
CA PHE A 34 -8.60 -4.68 -4.46
C PHE A 34 -9.04 -3.68 -3.37
N TRP A 35 -8.60 -2.43 -3.49
CA TRP A 35 -8.96 -1.33 -2.58
C TRP A 35 -9.97 -0.42 -3.29
N GLU A 36 -11.26 -0.72 -3.15
CA GLU A 36 -12.32 -0.01 -3.87
C GLU A 36 -13.17 0.85 -2.92
N ASN A 37 -13.32 2.14 -3.25
CA ASN A 37 -14.22 3.07 -2.53
C ASN A 37 -13.97 3.12 -1.01
N VAL A 38 -12.71 2.99 -0.59
CA VAL A 38 -12.26 3.16 0.79
C VAL A 38 -11.47 4.46 0.93
N ASN A 39 -11.52 5.11 2.10
CA ASN A 39 -10.91 6.43 2.25
C ASN A 39 -9.41 6.38 2.54
N SER A 40 -8.99 5.55 3.52
CA SER A 40 -7.62 5.65 4.03
C SER A 40 -7.02 4.32 4.53
N ARG A 41 -5.68 4.30 4.57
CA ARG A 41 -4.86 3.21 5.12
C ARG A 41 -4.93 1.93 4.27
N GLY A 42 -4.39 2.00 3.05
CA GLY A 42 -4.32 0.88 2.12
C GLY A 42 -2.90 0.35 1.85
N PRO A 43 -1.99 0.14 2.81
CA PRO A 43 -2.13 0.21 4.26
C PRO A 43 -1.52 1.50 4.87
N SER A 44 -1.68 1.66 6.20
CA SER A 44 -0.76 2.50 6.99
C SER A 44 0.20 1.62 7.79
N LEU A 45 1.50 1.79 7.58
CA LEU A 45 2.57 0.96 8.15
C LEU A 45 3.48 1.77 9.08
N ARG A 46 3.76 1.23 10.28
CA ARG A 46 4.73 1.76 11.24
C ARG A 46 5.79 0.74 11.59
N PHE A 47 7.03 1.20 11.83
CA PHE A 47 8.23 0.46 12.31
C PHE A 47 8.72 -0.72 11.46
N GLY A 48 7.82 -1.39 10.75
CA GLY A 48 8.06 -2.65 10.06
C GLY A 48 8.56 -2.53 8.63
N THR A 49 8.62 -3.69 7.99
CA THR A 49 8.96 -3.86 6.58
C THR A 49 7.72 -4.30 5.80
N GLY A 50 7.31 -3.49 4.83
CA GLY A 50 6.20 -3.79 3.93
C GLY A 50 6.69 -4.29 2.58
N HIS A 51 6.00 -5.26 1.98
CA HIS A 51 6.07 -5.52 0.55
C HIS A 51 4.67 -5.38 -0.03
N ILE A 52 4.47 -4.37 -0.85
CA ILE A 52 3.16 -3.97 -1.35
C ILE A 52 3.23 -4.05 -2.87
N TYR A 53 2.67 -5.10 -3.46
CA TYR A 53 2.80 -5.31 -4.90
C TYR A 53 1.53 -5.79 -5.59
N ASN A 54 1.36 -5.42 -6.86
CA ASN A 54 0.21 -5.80 -7.69
C ASN A 54 -1.16 -5.59 -7.03
N ASN A 55 -1.31 -4.56 -6.21
CA ASN A 55 -2.60 -4.14 -5.69
C ASN A 55 -3.26 -3.15 -6.65
N TYR A 56 -4.59 -3.13 -6.65
CA TYR A 56 -5.38 -2.18 -7.43
C TYR A 56 -6.16 -1.26 -6.49
N TYR A 57 -5.88 0.03 -6.57
CA TYR A 57 -6.52 1.10 -5.80
C TYR A 57 -7.47 1.87 -6.70
N ASP A 58 -8.77 1.84 -6.40
CA ASP A 58 -9.81 2.49 -7.21
C ASP A 58 -10.67 3.39 -6.31
N ASN A 59 -10.58 4.70 -6.54
CA ASN A 59 -11.23 5.74 -5.73
C ASN A 59 -10.81 5.74 -4.24
N MET A 60 -9.50 5.73 -3.96
CA MET A 60 -8.95 5.79 -2.60
C MET A 60 -8.14 7.06 -2.32
N ASN A 61 -8.55 7.85 -1.34
CA ASN A 61 -7.92 9.15 -1.08
C ASN A 61 -6.52 9.03 -0.45
N ASP A 62 -6.38 8.26 0.63
CA ASP A 62 -5.12 8.04 1.36
C ASP A 62 -4.68 6.57 1.22
N CYS A 63 -3.96 6.25 0.15
CA CYS A 63 -3.58 4.87 -0.19
C CYS A 63 -2.46 4.35 0.74
N ILE A 64 -1.19 4.38 0.31
CA ILE A 64 -0.09 3.78 1.06
C ILE A 64 0.61 4.84 1.91
N ASN A 65 0.55 4.70 3.24
CA ASN A 65 1.19 5.61 4.19
C ASN A 65 2.26 4.89 5.02
N ILE A 66 3.54 5.21 4.77
CA ILE A 66 4.69 4.63 5.46
C ILE A 66 5.16 5.60 6.54
N ARG A 67 5.27 5.14 7.78
CA ARG A 67 5.43 6.00 8.96
C ARG A 67 6.38 5.39 9.97
N LYS A 68 6.79 6.20 10.95
CA LYS A 68 7.63 5.79 12.10
C LYS A 68 8.81 4.91 11.72
N GLY A 69 9.60 5.35 10.74
CA GLY A 69 10.80 4.66 10.29
C GLY A 69 10.57 3.35 9.52
N ALA A 70 9.31 2.99 9.24
CA ALA A 70 9.00 1.84 8.39
C ALA A 70 9.62 1.98 7.00
N LYS A 71 9.89 0.83 6.39
CA LYS A 71 10.37 0.74 5.00
C LYS A 71 9.45 -0.16 4.20
N ALA A 72 9.21 0.20 2.94
CA ALA A 72 8.41 -0.65 2.05
C ALA A 72 9.06 -0.85 0.69
N LEU A 73 8.91 -2.05 0.13
CA LEU A 73 9.11 -2.33 -1.28
C LEU A 73 7.74 -2.24 -1.93
N VAL A 74 7.57 -1.33 -2.89
CA VAL A 74 6.26 -0.97 -3.47
C VAL A 74 6.34 -1.14 -4.98
N GLU A 75 5.79 -2.25 -5.49
CA GLU A 75 6.06 -2.70 -6.86
C GLU A 75 4.79 -2.95 -7.68
N ASN A 76 4.71 -2.38 -8.88
CA ASN A 76 3.68 -2.68 -9.87
C ASN A 76 2.24 -2.61 -9.30
N ASN A 77 1.95 -1.66 -8.40
CA ASN A 77 0.59 -1.34 -7.98
C ASN A 77 -0.04 -0.35 -8.96
N VAL A 78 -1.36 -0.36 -9.05
CA VAL A 78 -2.12 0.51 -9.95
C VAL A 78 -3.08 1.37 -9.14
N PHE A 79 -3.07 2.68 -9.39
CA PHE A 79 -3.92 3.67 -8.76
C PHE A 79 -4.80 4.34 -9.81
N ALA A 80 -6.12 4.23 -9.65
CA ALA A 80 -7.12 4.63 -10.63
C ALA A 80 -8.25 5.46 -10.01
N GLY A 81 -9.13 5.94 -10.89
CA GLY A 81 -10.31 6.73 -10.50
C GLY A 81 -9.91 8.03 -9.81
N SER A 82 -10.57 8.31 -8.69
CA SER A 82 -10.34 9.50 -7.85
C SER A 82 -9.25 9.29 -6.78
N SER A 83 -8.38 8.29 -6.95
CA SER A 83 -7.30 8.05 -5.98
C SER A 83 -6.30 9.22 -5.93
N ALA A 84 -5.88 9.64 -4.74
CA ALA A 84 -5.18 10.92 -4.55
C ALA A 84 -3.75 10.80 -4.00
N LYS A 85 -3.54 10.19 -2.82
CA LYS A 85 -2.21 10.00 -2.21
C LYS A 85 -1.79 8.55 -2.36
N GLY A 86 -1.16 8.23 -3.48
CA GLY A 86 -0.77 6.86 -3.83
C GLY A 86 0.27 6.29 -2.88
N LEU A 87 1.36 7.03 -2.66
CA LEU A 87 2.45 6.61 -1.79
C LEU A 87 3.11 7.81 -1.09
N TYR A 88 3.06 7.84 0.24
CA TYR A 88 3.51 8.99 1.02
C TYR A 88 3.94 8.62 2.45
N SER A 89 4.58 9.58 3.13
CA SER A 89 4.85 9.53 4.56
C SER A 89 4.34 10.80 5.21
N VAL A 90 3.32 10.69 6.08
CA VAL A 90 2.75 11.87 6.75
C VAL A 90 3.70 12.49 7.78
N ASP A 91 4.58 11.69 8.39
CA ASP A 91 5.53 12.15 9.40
C ASP A 91 6.95 12.35 8.83
N GLY A 92 7.14 12.12 7.53
CA GLY A 92 8.43 12.26 6.84
C GLY A 92 9.48 11.21 7.21
N THR A 93 9.15 10.23 8.05
CA THR A 93 10.13 9.24 8.54
C THR A 93 10.13 7.94 7.75
N GLY A 94 9.01 7.62 7.08
CA GLY A 94 8.86 6.42 6.28
C GLY A 94 9.58 6.54 4.94
N LYS A 95 10.09 5.42 4.44
CA LYS A 95 10.77 5.37 3.13
C LYS A 95 10.30 4.18 2.30
N ALA A 96 10.36 4.30 0.98
CA ALA A 96 10.04 3.20 0.08
C ALA A 96 11.06 3.04 -1.05
N GLN A 97 11.27 1.79 -1.46
CA GLN A 97 11.77 1.47 -2.79
C GLN A 97 10.55 1.26 -3.68
N ALA A 98 10.30 2.17 -4.62
CA ALA A 98 9.13 2.11 -5.51
C ALA A 98 9.56 1.83 -6.95
N SER A 99 8.95 0.84 -7.59
CA SER A 99 9.27 0.41 -8.96
C SER A 99 7.99 0.01 -9.72
N GLY A 100 7.89 0.40 -11.00
CA GLY A 100 6.86 -0.07 -11.92
C GLY A 100 5.39 0.21 -11.56
N ASN A 101 5.11 1.03 -10.54
CA ASN A 101 3.74 1.43 -10.18
C ASN A 101 3.13 2.35 -11.25
N ASP A 102 1.85 2.17 -11.54
CA ASP A 102 1.05 3.12 -12.33
C ASP A 102 0.22 3.98 -11.35
N PHE A 103 0.67 5.22 -11.13
CA PHE A 103 0.00 6.13 -10.20
C PHE A 103 -1.24 6.80 -10.80
N GLY A 104 -1.49 6.73 -12.11
CA GLY A 104 -2.57 7.50 -12.74
C GLY A 104 -2.51 8.98 -12.34
N LYS A 105 -3.54 9.46 -11.63
CA LYS A 105 -3.62 10.83 -11.08
C LYS A 105 -3.11 10.96 -9.64
N ALA A 106 -2.83 9.85 -8.98
CA ALA A 106 -2.37 9.85 -7.59
C ALA A 106 -0.94 10.36 -7.48
N SER A 107 -0.61 10.93 -6.33
CA SER A 107 0.71 11.46 -6.01
C SER A 107 1.62 10.40 -5.39
N ASN A 108 2.93 10.58 -5.61
CA ASN A 108 4.00 9.87 -4.91
C ASN A 108 4.96 10.91 -4.30
N SER A 109 5.01 10.98 -2.98
CA SER A 109 5.85 11.93 -2.23
C SER A 109 6.73 11.24 -1.18
N ILE A 110 6.93 9.93 -1.30
CA ILE A 110 7.73 9.15 -0.35
C ILE A 110 9.23 9.41 -0.51
N GLY A 111 9.97 9.37 0.61
CA GLY A 111 11.43 9.32 0.57
C GLY A 111 11.92 7.97 0.04
N SER A 112 13.00 7.96 -0.74
CA SER A 112 13.55 6.73 -1.31
C SER A 112 14.39 5.92 -0.31
N THR A 113 14.41 4.60 -0.48
CA THR A 113 15.35 3.69 0.18
C THR A 113 15.68 2.52 -0.74
N THR A 114 16.60 1.65 -0.30
CA THR A 114 16.89 0.37 -0.96
C THR A 114 16.41 -0.76 -0.07
N LEU A 115 15.65 -1.69 -0.63
CA LEU A 115 15.05 -2.82 0.06
C LEU A 115 14.89 -4.00 -0.90
N SER A 116 15.10 -5.21 -0.41
CA SER A 116 14.83 -6.45 -1.13
C SER A 116 14.17 -7.47 -0.20
N MET A 117 13.29 -8.30 -0.76
CA MET A 117 12.63 -9.39 -0.02
C MET A 117 13.42 -10.68 -0.19
N LYS A 118 13.55 -11.46 0.88
CA LYS A 118 14.32 -12.72 0.88
C LYS A 118 13.57 -13.91 0.27
N TYR A 119 12.25 -13.79 0.12
CA TYR A 119 11.41 -14.83 -0.47
C TYR A 119 11.24 -14.61 -1.98
N LYS A 120 10.91 -15.68 -2.70
CA LYS A 120 10.62 -15.61 -4.14
C LYS A 120 9.17 -15.15 -4.37
N TYR A 121 8.96 -14.33 -5.38
CA TYR A 121 7.66 -13.87 -5.83
C TYR A 121 7.73 -13.54 -7.33
N SER A 122 6.56 -13.41 -7.94
CA SER A 122 6.42 -13.02 -9.35
C SER A 122 5.49 -11.83 -9.45
N LEU A 123 5.93 -10.83 -10.21
CA LEU A 123 5.16 -9.62 -10.48
C LEU A 123 4.40 -9.77 -11.79
N LYS A 124 3.15 -9.35 -11.78
CA LYS A 124 2.43 -8.96 -13.00
C LYS A 124 2.87 -7.59 -13.44
N ASN A 125 2.82 -7.34 -14.75
CA ASN A 125 2.98 -5.99 -15.28
C ASN A 125 1.83 -5.12 -14.77
N ALA A 126 2.10 -3.85 -14.47
CA ALA A 126 1.09 -2.94 -13.95
C ALA A 126 -0.18 -2.88 -14.85
N GLY A 127 -0.02 -2.92 -16.17
CA GLY A 127 -1.16 -2.92 -17.11
C GLY A 127 -2.12 -4.11 -16.95
N ASP A 128 -1.67 -5.24 -16.39
CA ASP A 128 -2.47 -6.45 -16.19
C ASP A 128 -3.10 -6.53 -14.79
N VAL A 129 -2.69 -5.65 -13.86
CA VAL A 129 -3.06 -5.76 -12.44
C VAL A 129 -4.54 -5.51 -12.22
N ALA A 130 -5.11 -4.46 -12.84
CA ALA A 130 -6.50 -4.10 -12.61
C ALA A 130 -7.48 -5.21 -13.04
N SER A 131 -7.30 -5.77 -14.24
CA SER A 131 -8.14 -6.85 -14.75
C SER A 131 -7.97 -8.13 -13.93
N TYR A 132 -6.73 -8.47 -13.57
CA TYR A 132 -6.44 -9.64 -12.75
C TYR A 132 -7.06 -9.54 -11.36
N VAL A 133 -6.83 -8.43 -10.65
CA VAL A 133 -7.34 -8.22 -9.29
C VAL A 133 -8.86 -8.23 -9.28
N LYS A 134 -9.54 -7.52 -10.19
CA LYS A 134 -11.00 -7.53 -10.29
C LYS A 134 -11.60 -8.93 -10.51
N SER A 135 -10.85 -9.82 -11.16
CA SER A 135 -11.32 -11.16 -11.48
C SER A 135 -11.00 -12.20 -10.41
N ASN A 136 -10.05 -11.94 -9.51
CA ASN A 136 -9.48 -12.95 -8.60
C ASN A 136 -9.48 -12.56 -7.12
N ALA A 137 -9.68 -11.28 -6.78
CA ALA A 137 -9.75 -10.85 -5.39
C ALA A 137 -11.19 -11.01 -4.84
N GLY A 138 -11.29 -11.40 -3.57
CA GLY A 138 -12.57 -11.57 -2.87
C GLY A 138 -12.97 -13.04 -2.69
N ALA A 139 -14.06 -13.26 -1.96
CA ALA A 139 -14.62 -14.59 -1.78
C ALA A 139 -15.30 -15.05 -3.07
N ILE A 140 -15.05 -16.29 -3.47
CA ILE A 140 -15.89 -16.99 -4.44
C ILE A 140 -17.03 -17.59 -3.61
N LEU A 141 -18.24 -17.04 -3.79
CA LEU A 141 -19.45 -17.50 -3.12
C LEU A 141 -20.19 -18.53 -3.96
#